data_AF-A0A927P8L8-F1
#
_entry.id   AF-A0A927P8L8-F1
#
_cell.length_a   1.000
_cell.length_b   1.000
_cell.length_c   1.000
_cell.angle_alpha   90.00
_cell.angle_beta   90.00
_cell.angle_gamma   90.00
#
_symmetry.space_group_name_H-M   'P 1'
#
loop_
_entity.id
_entity.type
_entity.pdbx_description
1 polymer ?
#
loop_
_entity_poly.entity_id
_entity_poly.type
_entity_poly.pdbx_seq_one_letter_code
_entity_poly.pdbx_strand_id
1 'polypeptide(L)'
;MNRVYNFAAGPSTMPVEALETAAKEMLAYGTSGMSVMEMSHRSKMYIEIFDETEAILRDLMHIPEEYAVLFLQGGATAQFAAIPMNLMNGSGKADYVDSG
;
A
#
# COMPACT_ATOMS: atom_id res chain seq x y z
N MET A 1 -25.34 -14.14 7.64
CA MET A 1 -25.44 -12.75 8.13
C MET A 1 -24.62 -12.58 9.42
N ASN A 2 -23.28 -12.70 9.33
CA ASN A 2 -22.38 -12.59 10.50
C ASN A 2 -21.44 -11.37 10.42
N ARG A 3 -21.66 -10.46 9.46
CA ARG A 3 -20.82 -9.27 9.31
C ARG A 3 -21.34 -8.16 10.22
N VAL A 4 -20.46 -7.63 11.06
CA VAL A 4 -20.76 -6.57 12.03
C VAL A 4 -20.54 -5.19 11.40
N TYR A 5 -21.20 -4.17 11.95
CA TYR A 5 -20.87 -2.78 11.65
C TYR A 5 -19.56 -2.42 12.36
N ASN A 6 -18.48 -2.32 11.59
CA ASN A 6 -17.16 -1.98 12.11
C ASN A 6 -16.84 -0.50 11.82
N PHE A 7 -16.79 0.30 12.88
CA PHE A 7 -16.47 1.74 12.87
C PHE A 7 -15.03 2.03 13.36
N ALA A 8 -14.12 1.06 13.29
CA ALA A 8 -12.73 1.26 13.68
C ALA A 8 -12.04 2.36 12.85
N ALA A 9 -11.20 3.16 13.51
CA ALA A 9 -10.49 4.28 12.90
C ALA A 9 -9.23 3.87 12.09
N GLY A 10 -8.72 2.66 12.31
CA GLY A 10 -7.51 2.15 11.66
C GLY A 10 -6.86 0.98 12.43
N PRO A 11 -6.62 -0.19 11.79
CA PRO A 11 -7.17 -0.62 10.50
C PRO A 11 -8.70 -0.55 10.46
N SER A 12 -9.28 -0.43 9.26
CA SER A 12 -10.71 -0.14 9.05
C SER A 12 -11.40 -1.18 8.16
N THR A 13 -12.70 -0.98 7.90
CA THR A 13 -13.52 -1.88 7.10
C THR A 13 -13.08 -1.90 5.63
N MET A 14 -12.80 -3.09 5.10
CA MET A 14 -12.52 -3.34 3.68
C MET A 14 -13.81 -3.64 2.89
N PRO A 15 -13.86 -3.35 1.57
CA PRO A 15 -14.91 -3.83 0.68
C PRO A 15 -15.08 -5.35 0.76
N VAL A 16 -16.32 -5.85 0.68
CA VAL A 16 -16.61 -7.28 0.79
C VAL A 16 -15.98 -8.04 -0.38
N GLU A 17 -16.09 -7.46 -1.57
CA GLU A 17 -15.67 -8.02 -2.84
C GLU A 17 -14.15 -8.24 -2.88
N ALA A 18 -13.38 -7.31 -2.31
CA ALA A 18 -11.93 -7.44 -2.18
C ALA A 18 -11.54 -8.60 -1.24
N LEU A 19 -12.24 -8.75 -0.12
CA LEU A 19 -12.00 -9.84 0.83
C LEU A 19 -12.38 -11.20 0.24
N GLU A 20 -13.50 -11.28 -0.48
CA GLU A 20 -13.95 -12.50 -1.14
C GLU A 20 -12.98 -12.93 -2.25
N THR A 21 -12.46 -11.97 -3.02
CA THR A 21 -11.45 -12.23 -4.06
C THR A 21 -10.16 -12.76 -3.44
N ALA A 22 -9.62 -12.06 -2.43
CA ALA A 22 -8.41 -12.50 -1.73
C ALA A 22 -8.59 -13.87 -1.06
N ALA A 23 -9.76 -14.15 -0.48
CA ALA A 23 -10.05 -15.45 0.12
C ALA A 23 -10.09 -16.58 -0.92
N LYS A 24 -10.73 -16.33 -2.08
CA LYS A 24 -10.82 -17.30 -3.18
C LYS A 24 -9.45 -17.65 -3.76
N GLU A 25 -8.54 -16.69 -3.80
CA GLU A 25 -7.21 -16.82 -4.43
C GLU A 25 -6.08 -17.06 -3.42
N MET A 26 -6.40 -17.21 -2.13
CA MET A 26 -5.42 -17.29 -1.04
C MET A 26 -4.38 -18.42 -1.23
N LEU A 27 -4.83 -19.58 -1.73
CA LEU A 27 -3.97 -20.75 -1.95
C LEU A 27 -3.34 -20.77 -3.36
N ALA A 28 -3.96 -20.11 -4.32
CA ALA A 28 -3.50 -20.04 -5.70
C ALA A 28 -4.01 -18.75 -6.34
N TYR A 29 -3.09 -17.84 -6.65
CA TYR A 29 -3.41 -16.59 -7.35
C TYR A 29 -3.64 -16.87 -8.84
N GLY A 30 -4.86 -16.64 -9.32
CA GLY A 30 -5.25 -16.96 -10.70
C GLY A 30 -4.88 -18.42 -11.08
N THR A 31 -4.00 -18.56 -12.08
CA THR A 31 -3.51 -19.87 -12.56
C THR A 31 -2.06 -20.16 -12.15
N SER A 32 -1.53 -19.46 -11.14
CA SER A 32 -0.12 -19.55 -10.74
C SER A 32 0.27 -20.89 -10.12
N GLY A 33 -0.70 -21.59 -9.52
CA GLY A 33 -0.46 -22.76 -8.68
C GLY A 33 0.21 -22.47 -7.34
N MET A 34 0.31 -21.20 -6.92
CA MET A 34 0.89 -20.79 -5.63
C MET A 34 0.20 -19.53 -5.05
N SER A 35 0.27 -19.36 -3.73
CA SER A 35 -0.22 -18.14 -3.08
C SER A 35 0.61 -16.93 -3.51
N VAL A 36 -0.01 -15.74 -3.57
CA VAL A 36 0.73 -14.48 -3.77
C VAL A 36 1.82 -14.27 -2.70
N MET A 37 1.60 -14.80 -1.49
CA MET A 37 2.55 -14.72 -0.38
C MET A 37 3.80 -15.60 -0.56
N GLU A 38 3.75 -16.57 -1.49
CA GLU A 38 4.86 -17.48 -1.80
C GLU A 38 5.63 -17.02 -3.05
N MET A 39 5.13 -16.01 -3.76
CA MET A 39 5.75 -15.49 -4.98
C MET A 39 7.02 -14.70 -4.66
N SER A 40 8.05 -14.88 -5.50
CA SER A 40 9.19 -13.98 -5.48
C SER A 40 8.75 -12.58 -5.92
N HIS A 41 9.10 -11.56 -5.15
CA HIS A 41 8.85 -10.14 -5.49
C HIS A 41 9.53 -9.68 -6.79
N ARG A 42 10.45 -10.49 -7.33
CA ARG A 42 11.14 -10.25 -8.62
C ARG A 42 10.58 -11.12 -9.75
N SER A 43 9.63 -11.99 -9.46
CA SER A 43 8.99 -12.80 -10.50
C SER A 43 8.12 -11.90 -11.38
N LYS A 44 8.03 -12.24 -12.67
CA LYS A 44 7.17 -11.51 -13.62
C LYS A 44 5.74 -11.38 -13.10
N MET A 45 5.22 -12.45 -12.53
CA MET A 45 3.85 -12.50 -11.98
C MET A 45 3.62 -11.52 -10.83
N TYR A 46 4.58 -11.38 -9.90
CA TYR A 46 4.46 -10.39 -8.84
C TYR A 46 4.67 -8.95 -9.35
N ILE A 47 5.59 -8.77 -10.30
CA ILE A 47 5.83 -7.46 -10.92
C ILE A 47 4.55 -6.98 -11.63
N GLU A 48 3.82 -7.85 -12.31
CA GLU A 48 2.52 -7.50 -12.91
C GLU A 48 1.51 -7.00 -11.86
N ILE A 49 1.41 -7.65 -10.70
CA ILE A 49 0.56 -7.18 -9.59
C ILE A 49 1.00 -5.78 -9.10
N PHE A 50 2.31 -5.57 -8.96
CA PHE A 50 2.87 -4.31 -8.50
C PHE A 50 2.60 -3.18 -9.50
N ASP A 51 2.91 -3.41 -10.78
CA ASP A 51 2.73 -2.43 -11.86
C ASP A 51 1.26 -2.06 -12.04
N GLU A 52 0.35 -3.04 -11.97
CA GLU A 52 -1.09 -2.79 -12.01
C GLU A 52 -1.55 -1.96 -10.80
N THR A 53 -1.06 -2.29 -9.60
CA THR A 53 -1.38 -1.53 -8.37
C THR A 53 -0.92 -0.08 -8.47
N GLU A 54 0.30 0.17 -8.97
CA GLU A 54 0.80 1.53 -9.19
C GLU A 54 -0.05 2.27 -10.24
N ALA A 55 -0.34 1.62 -11.36
CA ALA A 55 -1.12 2.21 -12.45
C ALA A 55 -2.54 2.61 -12.00
N ILE A 56 -3.22 1.76 -11.23
CA ILE A 56 -4.54 2.06 -10.66
C ILE A 56 -4.47 3.27 -9.72
N LEU A 57 -3.46 3.33 -8.84
CA LEU A 57 -3.30 4.46 -7.92
C LEU A 57 -3.07 5.77 -8.70
N ARG A 58 -2.21 5.69 -9.72
CA ARG A 58 -1.89 6.82 -10.59
C ARG A 58 -3.11 7.35 -11.33
N ASP A 59 -3.92 6.47 -11.90
CA ASP A 59 -5.16 6.81 -12.60
C ASP A 59 -6.17 7.45 -11.63
N LEU A 60 -6.45 6.80 -10.50
CA LEU A 60 -7.45 7.25 -9.53
C LEU A 60 -7.12 8.61 -8.90
N MET A 61 -5.84 8.85 -8.63
CA MET A 61 -5.36 10.07 -7.98
C MET A 61 -4.86 11.13 -8.98
N HIS A 62 -4.90 10.84 -10.29
CA HIS A 62 -4.36 11.67 -11.36
C HIS A 62 -2.89 12.09 -11.14
N ILE A 63 -2.02 11.13 -10.79
CA ILE A 63 -0.60 11.41 -10.46
C ILE A 63 0.21 11.64 -11.74
N PRO A 64 0.88 12.79 -11.93
CA PRO A 64 1.69 13.07 -13.11
C PRO A 64 2.90 12.12 -13.27
N GLU A 65 3.38 11.95 -14.50
CA GLU A 65 4.49 11.03 -14.83
C GLU A 65 5.82 11.42 -14.16
N GLU A 66 6.03 12.70 -13.87
CA GLU A 66 7.23 13.20 -13.19
C GLU A 66 7.31 12.85 -11.70
N TYR A 67 6.25 12.26 -11.12
CA TYR A 67 6.21 11.79 -9.74
C TYR A 67 6.39 10.27 -9.65
N ALA A 68 7.30 9.85 -8.75
CA ALA A 68 7.45 8.46 -8.36
C ALA A 68 6.44 8.07 -7.27
N VAL A 69 5.88 6.86 -7.37
CA VAL A 69 5.04 6.23 -6.33
C VAL A 69 5.88 5.22 -5.57
N LEU A 70 5.90 5.30 -4.24
CA LEU A 70 6.70 4.42 -3.39
C LEU A 70 5.83 3.63 -2.42
N PHE A 71 5.99 2.31 -2.39
CA PHE A 71 5.34 1.41 -1.43
C PHE A 71 6.33 1.03 -0.32
N LEU A 72 6.31 1.80 0.77
CA LEU A 72 7.29 1.69 1.87
C LEU A 72 6.68 1.06 3.13
N GLN A 73 7.50 0.30 3.86
CA GLN A 73 7.14 -0.22 5.19
C GLN A 73 7.33 0.85 6.28
N GLY A 74 6.87 0.55 7.50
CA GLY A 74 7.02 1.43 8.68
C GLY A 74 5.87 2.41 8.90
N GLY A 75 4.91 2.46 7.98
CA GLY A 75 3.72 3.31 8.08
C GLY A 75 4.04 4.81 8.04
N ALA A 76 3.01 5.64 8.23
CA ALA A 76 3.15 7.10 8.25
C ALA A 76 4.14 7.57 9.34
N THR A 77 4.14 6.91 10.50
CA THR A 77 5.03 7.23 11.62
C THR A 77 6.51 7.15 11.27
N ALA A 78 6.93 6.15 10.47
CA ALA A 78 8.33 6.09 10.03
C ALA A 78 8.70 7.26 9.09
N GLN A 79 7.73 7.77 8.33
CA GLN A 79 7.95 8.91 7.43
C GLN A 79 8.19 10.22 8.19
N PHE A 80 7.71 10.35 9.44
CA PHE A 80 8.06 11.49 10.28
C PHE A 80 9.59 11.63 10.43
N ALA A 81 10.33 10.53 10.52
CA ALA A 81 11.78 10.57 10.50
C ALA A 81 12.37 10.61 9.08
N ALA A 82 11.83 9.82 8.15
CA ALA A 82 12.42 9.68 6.81
C ALA A 82 12.44 10.98 6.01
N ILE A 83 11.38 11.80 6.10
CA ILE A 83 11.26 13.08 5.39
C ILE A 83 12.40 14.04 5.77
N PRO A 84 12.61 14.44 7.04
CA PRO A 84 13.69 15.35 7.39
C PRO A 84 15.07 14.73 7.19
N MET A 85 15.25 13.41 7.37
CA MET A 85 16.55 12.79 7.07
C MET A 85 16.98 12.95 5.61
N ASN A 86 16.04 13.10 4.68
CA ASN A 86 16.32 13.27 3.25
C ASN A 86 16.22 14.74 2.78
N LEU A 87 15.37 15.56 3.41
CA LEU A 87 15.05 16.91 2.92
C LEU A 87 15.51 18.05 3.82
N MET A 88 15.96 17.79 5.05
CA MET A 88 16.38 18.84 5.99
C MET A 88 17.59 19.57 5.43
N ASN A 89 17.48 20.89 5.38
CA ASN A 89 18.57 21.78 4.98
C ASN A 89 19.51 22.04 6.18
N GLY A 90 20.54 22.86 5.96
CA GLY A 90 21.55 23.18 6.97
C GLY A 90 21.06 23.86 8.26
N SER A 91 19.76 24.06 8.47
CA SER A 91 19.19 24.58 9.72
C SER A 91 19.24 23.60 10.89
N GLY A 92 19.29 22.29 10.61
CA GLY A 92 19.25 21.25 11.65
C GLY A 92 17.94 21.20 12.45
N LYS A 93 16.84 21.73 11.89
CA LYS A 93 15.51 21.78 12.53
C LYS A 93 14.43 21.26 11.58
N ALA A 94 13.38 20.67 12.14
CA ALA A 94 12.18 20.23 11.43
C ALA A 94 10.94 20.54 12.27
N ASP A 95 9.90 21.06 11.64
CA ASP A 95 8.61 21.34 12.26
C ASP A 95 7.58 20.29 11.83
N TYR A 96 6.73 19.86 12.76
CA TYR A 96 5.67 18.88 12.52
C TYR A 96 4.32 19.51 12.87
N VAL A 97 3.32 19.21 12.06
CA VAL A 97 1.94 19.56 12.37
C VAL A 97 1.37 18.49 13.29
N ASP A 98 1.00 18.87 14.50
CA ASP A 98 0.19 18.05 15.41
C ASP A 98 -1.29 18.43 15.18
N SER A 99 -2.03 17.53 14.53
CA SER A 99 -3.45 17.72 14.25
C SER A 99 -4.38 16.99 15.23
N GLY A 100 -3.83 16.41 16.31
CA GLY A 100 -4.57 15.61 17.30
C GLY A 100 -4.59 14.11 17.02
#